data_AF-A0AAD6RRK9-F1
#
_entry.id   AF-A0AAD6RRK9-F1
#
_cell.length_a   1.000
_cell.length_b   1.000
_cell.length_c   1.000
_cell.angle_alpha   90.00
_cell.angle_beta   90.00
_cell.angle_gamma   90.00
#
_symmetry.space_group_name_H-M   'P 1'
#
loop_
_entity.id
_entity.type
_entity.pdbx_description
1 polymer ?
#
loop_
_entity_poly.entity_id
_entity_poly.type
_entity_poly.pdbx_seq_one_letter_code
_entity_poly.pdbx_strand_id
1 'polypeptide(L)'
;MDQSLMFVLLNSPESPIPRPWERCFDIRNEVLFYTNTLDDTILIDLRCQINLGGGLFHTDNMWQELAGCTSCVRHCPSVLQSRNPLPFLLHATCCGPLVYLLMPEFVNHCPFCESFVYIVG
;
A
#
# COMPACT_ATOMS: atom_id res chain seq x y z
N MET A 1 12.12 -5.12 6.01
CA MET A 1 10.76 -5.62 5.74
C MET A 1 10.79 -7.12 5.53
N ASP A 2 9.78 -7.83 6.04
CA ASP A 2 9.62 -9.27 5.87
C ASP A 2 9.37 -9.66 4.40
N GLN A 3 10.28 -10.45 3.82
CA GLN A 3 10.17 -10.94 2.45
C GLN A 3 8.95 -11.85 2.24
N SER A 4 8.52 -12.56 3.30
CA SER A 4 7.39 -13.49 3.24
C SER A 4 6.07 -12.76 2.99
N LEU A 5 5.84 -11.63 3.70
CA LEU A 5 4.64 -10.82 3.50
C LEU A 5 4.60 -10.28 2.07
N MET A 6 5.69 -9.66 1.61
CA MET A 6 5.74 -9.11 0.25
C MET A 6 5.53 -10.16 -0.83
N PHE A 7 6.10 -11.34 -0.66
CA PHE A 7 5.88 -12.43 -1.59
C PHE A 7 4.39 -12.79 -1.70
N VAL A 8 3.68 -12.87 -0.58
CA VAL A 8 2.22 -13.13 -0.55
C VAL A 8 1.45 -12.00 -1.23
N LEU A 9 1.73 -10.74 -0.91
CA LEU A 9 1.02 -9.58 -1.47
C LEU A 9 1.18 -9.42 -2.98
N LEU A 10 2.33 -9.84 -3.52
CA LEU A 10 2.65 -9.71 -4.95
C LEU A 10 2.22 -10.94 -5.77
N ASN A 11 2.33 -12.14 -5.20
CA ASN A 11 2.19 -13.39 -5.99
C ASN A 11 0.95 -14.20 -5.61
N SER A 12 0.38 -14.03 -4.43
CA SER A 12 -0.78 -14.79 -3.98
C SER A 12 -1.59 -14.02 -2.93
N PRO A 13 -2.28 -12.94 -3.34
CA PRO A 13 -3.04 -12.10 -2.41
C PRO A 13 -4.23 -12.81 -1.73
N GLU A 14 -4.65 -13.96 -2.28
CA GLU A 14 -5.67 -14.85 -1.68
C GLU A 14 -5.09 -15.81 -0.63
N SER A 15 -3.76 -15.94 -0.56
CA SER A 15 -3.12 -16.81 0.42
C SER A 15 -3.25 -16.23 1.82
N PRO A 16 -3.29 -17.09 2.85
CA PRO A 16 -3.21 -16.63 4.23
C PRO A 16 -1.97 -15.76 4.45
N ILE A 17 -2.16 -14.67 5.20
CA ILE A 17 -1.05 -13.81 5.59
C ILE A 17 -0.11 -14.58 6.52
N PRO A 18 1.22 -14.52 6.29
CA PRO A 18 2.17 -15.27 7.08
C PRO A 18 2.26 -14.70 8.49
N ARG A 19 2.37 -15.55 9.52
CA ARG A 19 2.75 -15.10 10.85
C ARG A 19 4.13 -14.42 10.81
N PRO A 20 4.37 -13.35 11.59
CA PRO A 20 3.52 -12.78 12.65
C PRO A 20 2.53 -11.69 12.19
N TRP A 21 2.29 -11.59 10.88
CA TRP A 21 1.44 -10.54 10.32
C TRP A 21 -0.04 -10.88 10.42
N GLU A 22 -0.84 -9.86 10.68
CA GLU A 22 -2.30 -9.90 10.68
C GLU A 22 -2.84 -8.92 9.64
N ARG A 23 -3.95 -9.29 8.98
CA ARG A 23 -4.63 -8.45 8.00
C ARG A 23 -5.85 -7.81 8.64
N CYS A 24 -5.95 -6.49 8.54
CA CYS A 24 -7.05 -5.71 9.11
C CYS A 24 -7.63 -4.78 8.06
N PHE A 25 -8.95 -4.75 7.93
CA PHE A 25 -9.65 -3.79 7.08
C PHE A 25 -10.44 -2.84 7.96
N ASP A 26 -10.06 -1.56 7.95
CA ASP A 26 -10.81 -0.51 8.62
C ASP A 26 -11.98 -0.09 7.72
N ILE A 27 -13.18 -0.52 8.09
CA ILE A 27 -14.41 -0.25 7.34
C ILE A 27 -14.73 1.25 7.33
N ARG A 28 -14.35 2.01 8.37
CA ARG A 28 -14.70 3.43 8.46
C ARG A 28 -13.90 4.29 7.48
N ASN A 29 -12.62 3.98 7.36
CA ASN A 29 -11.70 4.69 6.47
C ASN A 29 -11.50 3.95 5.14
N GLU A 30 -12.11 2.78 4.98
CA GLU A 30 -11.99 1.88 3.83
C GLU A 30 -10.53 1.45 3.52
N VAL A 31 -9.70 1.35 4.57
CA VAL A 31 -8.25 1.08 4.43
C VAL A 31 -7.91 -0.35 4.79
N LEU A 32 -7.17 -1.03 3.91
CA LEU A 32 -6.51 -2.30 4.24
C LEU A 32 -5.12 -2.05 4.79
N PHE A 33 -4.81 -2.64 5.94
CA PHE A 33 -3.48 -2.61 6.52
C PHE A 33 -3.10 -3.97 7.12
N TYR A 34 -1.79 -4.15 7.29
CA TYR A 34 -1.18 -5.34 7.87
C TYR A 34 -0.37 -4.91 9.07
N THR A 35 -0.53 -5.60 10.18
CA THR A 35 0.21 -5.31 11.41
C THR A 35 1.10 -6.48 11.77
N ASN A 36 2.34 -6.21 12.15
CA ASN A 36 3.24 -7.21 12.68
C ASN A 36 3.09 -7.24 14.21
N THR A 37 2.61 -8.36 14.73
CA THR A 37 2.33 -8.52 16.16
C THR A 37 3.56 -8.58 17.07
N LEU A 38 4.77 -8.65 16.52
CA LEU A 38 6.01 -8.71 17.31
C LEU A 38 6.67 -7.35 17.52
N ASP A 39 6.52 -6.42 16.57
CA ASP A 39 7.26 -5.15 16.55
C ASP A 39 6.38 -3.92 16.25
N ASP A 40 5.06 -4.11 16.21
CA ASP A 40 4.05 -3.08 15.91
C ASP A 40 4.27 -2.38 14.56
N THR A 41 5.04 -2.99 13.64
CA THR A 41 5.19 -2.47 12.27
C THR A 41 3.86 -2.54 11.55
N ILE A 42 3.50 -1.45 10.86
CA ILE A 42 2.27 -1.36 10.07
C ILE A 42 2.63 -1.24 8.59
N LEU A 43 1.95 -1.99 7.73
CA LEU A 43 1.93 -1.79 6.29
C LEU A 43 0.54 -1.38 5.85
N ILE A 44 0.40 -0.21 5.24
CA ILE A 44 -0.86 0.28 4.70
C ILE A 44 -0.86 0.03 3.20
N ASP A 45 -1.90 -0.63 2.70
CA ASP A 45 -2.08 -0.92 1.28
C ASP A 45 -2.88 0.21 0.63
N LEU A 46 -2.20 0.98 -0.22
CA LEU A 46 -2.74 2.17 -0.89
C LEU A 46 -2.91 1.93 -2.40
N ARG A 47 -2.80 0.68 -2.86
CA ARG A 47 -3.01 0.33 -4.27
C ARG A 47 -4.46 0.60 -4.67
N CYS A 48 -4.68 0.98 -5.94
CA CYS A 48 -6.03 1.31 -6.43
C CYS A 48 -7.02 0.15 -6.35
N GLN A 49 -6.53 -1.09 -6.37
CA GLN A 49 -7.34 -2.29 -6.28
C GLN A 49 -6.70 -3.25 -5.28
N ILE A 50 -7.47 -3.61 -4.26
CA ILE A 50 -7.01 -4.40 -3.13
C ILE A 50 -7.89 -5.65 -3.01
N ASN A 51 -7.25 -6.78 -2.74
CA ASN A 51 -7.94 -8.05 -2.53
C ASN A 51 -8.24 -8.25 -1.04
N LEU A 52 -9.53 -8.34 -0.68
CA LEU A 52 -10.00 -8.60 0.68
C LEU A 52 -10.09 -10.11 1.00
N GLY A 53 -9.87 -10.96 0.01
CA GLY A 53 -9.97 -12.42 0.06
C GLY A 53 -11.35 -12.93 -0.34
N GLY A 54 -11.41 -14.20 -0.76
CA GLY A 54 -12.68 -14.84 -1.11
C GLY A 54 -13.30 -14.28 -2.38
N GLY A 55 -12.48 -13.70 -3.27
CA GLY A 55 -12.92 -13.06 -4.50
C GLY A 55 -13.51 -11.65 -4.32
N LEU A 56 -13.45 -11.07 -3.11
CA LEU A 56 -13.85 -9.70 -2.85
C LEU A 56 -12.70 -8.74 -3.13
N PHE A 57 -12.97 -7.73 -3.96
CA PHE A 57 -12.03 -6.67 -4.27
C PHE A 57 -12.61 -5.33 -3.83
N HIS A 58 -11.74 -4.51 -3.25
CA HIS A 58 -12.01 -3.13 -2.94
C HIS A 58 -11.21 -2.23 -3.89
N THR A 59 -11.85 -1.18 -4.39
CA THR A 59 -11.23 -0.23 -5.31
C THR A 59 -11.33 1.14 -4.68
N ASP A 60 -10.19 1.78 -4.49
CA ASP A 60 -10.11 3.07 -3.79
C ASP A 60 -9.00 3.94 -4.41
N ASN A 61 -9.23 5.25 -4.38
CA ASN A 61 -8.29 6.26 -4.87
C ASN A 61 -7.73 7.12 -3.71
N MET A 62 -7.87 6.71 -2.45
CA MET A 62 -7.35 7.45 -1.29
C MET A 62 -5.88 7.84 -1.43
N TRP A 63 -5.04 7.02 -2.09
CA TRP A 63 -3.65 7.40 -2.36
C TRP A 63 -3.53 8.70 -3.18
N GLN A 64 -4.45 8.97 -4.12
CA GLN A 64 -4.43 10.18 -4.95
C GLN A 64 -4.71 11.42 -4.09
N GLU A 65 -5.65 11.29 -3.16
CA GLU A 65 -5.97 12.34 -2.19
C GLU A 65 -4.76 12.61 -1.28
N LEU A 66 -4.17 11.54 -0.74
CA LEU A 66 -3.01 11.61 0.15
C LEU A 66 -1.74 12.12 -0.56
N ALA A 67 -1.56 11.83 -1.85
CA ALA A 67 -0.43 12.32 -2.64
C ALA A 67 -0.59 13.77 -3.12
N GLY A 68 -1.70 14.44 -2.77
CA GLY A 68 -1.99 15.80 -3.24
C GLY A 68 -2.29 15.88 -4.75
N CYS A 69 -2.61 14.76 -5.39
CA CYS A 69 -2.96 14.68 -6.80
C CYS A 69 -4.45 15.03 -7.00
N THR A 70 -4.87 16.23 -6.59
CA THR A 70 -6.29 16.67 -6.67
C THR A 70 -6.71 17.13 -8.07
N SER A 71 -5.84 17.09 -9.07
CA SER A 71 -6.20 17.46 -10.43
C SER A 71 -5.45 16.64 -11.48
N CYS A 72 -6.23 16.04 -12.39
CA CYS A 72 -5.85 15.64 -13.74
C CYS A 72 -4.67 14.66 -13.92
N VAL A 73 -4.80 13.45 -13.39
CA VAL A 73 -4.43 12.26 -14.19
C VAL A 73 -5.71 11.57 -14.59
N ARG A 74 -6.25 12.02 -15.73
CA ARG A 74 -7.16 11.17 -16.51
C ARG A 74 -6.47 9.82 -16.60
N HIS A 75 -7.18 8.77 -16.18
CA HIS A 75 -6.95 7.40 -16.61
C HIS A 75 -6.19 7.41 -17.93
N CYS A 76 -4.91 7.06 -17.91
CA CYS A 76 -4.20 6.72 -19.12
C CYS A 76 -4.49 5.22 -19.27
N PRO A 77 -5.53 4.82 -20.04
CA PRO A 77 -5.93 3.42 -20.15
C PRO A 77 -4.98 2.65 -21.09
N SER A 78 -3.89 3.30 -21.52
CA SER A 78 -3.06 2.91 -22.66
C SER A 78 -1.66 2.42 -22.28
N VAL A 79 -1.35 2.25 -20.99
CA VAL A 79 -0.23 1.38 -20.58
C VAL A 79 -0.79 0.04 -20.13
N LEU A 80 -1.45 -0.66 -21.05
CA LEU A 80 -1.54 -2.11 -20.98
C LEU A 80 -0.11 -2.65 -21.11
N GLN A 81 0.52 -2.99 -19.96
CA GLN A 81 1.47 -4.12 -19.85
C GLN A 81 2.05 -4.32 -18.42
N SER A 82 1.20 -4.36 -17.41
CA SER A 82 1.20 -5.49 -16.46
C SER A 82 -0.13 -5.45 -15.71
N ARG A 83 -0.81 -6.59 -15.55
CA ARG A 83 -2.05 -6.66 -14.76
C ARG A 83 -1.83 -6.31 -13.28
N ASN A 84 -0.59 -6.17 -12.85
CA ASN A 84 -0.15 -5.79 -11.51
C ASN A 84 1.15 -4.98 -11.65
N PRO A 85 1.12 -3.66 -11.86
CA PRO A 85 2.34 -2.86 -11.74
C PRO A 85 2.96 -3.14 -10.37
N LEU A 86 4.27 -3.41 -10.35
CA LEU A 86 4.98 -3.65 -9.09
C LEU A 86 4.77 -2.43 -8.18
N PRO A 87 4.17 -2.60 -7.00
CA PRO A 87 3.91 -1.48 -6.13
C PRO A 87 5.20 -0.91 -5.56
N PHE A 88 5.19 0.38 -5.28
CA PHE A 88 6.27 1.07 -4.61
C PHE A 88 6.10 0.94 -3.11
N LEU A 89 7.17 0.57 -2.42
CA LEU A 89 7.19 0.55 -0.97
C LEU A 89 7.83 1.83 -0.45
N LEU A 90 7.03 2.66 0.19
CA LEU A 90 7.51 3.84 0.88
C LEU A 90 7.66 3.55 2.37
N HIS A 91 8.80 3.90 2.94
CA HIS A 91 9.10 3.77 4.35
C HIS A 91 8.89 5.13 5.04
N ALA A 92 7.88 5.21 5.92
CA ALA A 92 7.50 6.41 6.63
C ALA A 92 7.79 6.27 8.14
N THR A 93 8.68 7.12 8.64
CA THR A 93 9.07 7.18 10.06
C THR A 93 8.50 8.38 10.80
N CYS A 94 7.68 9.19 10.12
CA CYS A 94 7.13 10.43 10.65
C CYS A 94 5.96 10.25 11.63
N CYS A 95 5.39 9.04 11.74
CA CYS A 95 4.15 8.80 12.48
C CYS A 95 4.34 8.11 13.85
N GLY A 96 5.58 7.90 14.31
CA GLY A 96 5.86 7.14 15.54
C GLY A 96 6.34 5.72 15.23
N PRO A 97 5.47 4.70 15.23
CA PRO A 97 5.84 3.34 14.83
C PRO A 97 6.25 3.28 13.35
N LEU A 98 6.95 2.20 13.00
CA LEU A 98 7.42 1.98 11.64
C LEU A 98 6.23 1.74 10.70
N VAL A 99 5.98 2.67 9.78
CA VAL A 99 4.91 2.54 8.80
C VAL A 99 5.47 2.36 7.40
N TYR A 100 5.06 1.29 6.74
CA TYR A 100 5.26 1.07 5.32
C TYR A 100 3.99 1.44 4.55
N LEU A 101 4.14 2.09 3.41
CA LEU A 101 3.07 2.44 2.50
C LEU A 101 3.28 1.71 1.19
N LEU A 102 2.32 0.86 0.80
CA LEU A 102 2.34 0.14 -0.47
C LEU A 102 1.57 0.96 -1.51
N MET A 103 2.30 1.70 -2.33
CA MET A 103 1.78 2.68 -3.27
C MET A 103 1.68 2.12 -4.69
N PRO A 104 0.68 2.52 -5.49
CA PRO A 104 0.59 2.14 -6.90
C PRO A 104 1.61 2.90 -7.78
N GLU A 105 2.03 4.09 -7.33
CA GLU A 105 2.92 4.99 -8.06
C GLU A 105 3.95 5.61 -7.10
N PHE A 106 5.04 6.12 -7.67
CA PHE A 106 6.07 6.83 -6.92
C PHE A 106 5.56 8.21 -6.46
N VAL A 107 5.90 8.60 -5.23
CA VAL A 107 5.56 9.92 -4.66
C VAL A 107 6.81 10.68 -4.22
N ASN A 108 6.81 12.00 -4.43
CA ASN A 108 7.91 12.89 -4.04
C ASN A 108 7.83 13.33 -2.56
N HIS A 109 6.65 13.21 -1.95
CA HIS A 109 6.39 13.64 -0.58
C HIS A 109 5.72 12.51 0.20
N CYS A 110 6.03 12.41 1.49
CA CYS A 110 5.37 11.48 2.39
C CYS A 110 3.89 11.89 2.54
N PRO A 111 2.93 10.98 2.31
CA PRO A 111 1.51 11.35 2.39
C PRO A 111 1.01 11.69 3.79
N PHE A 112 1.81 11.47 4.85
CA PHE A 112 1.43 11.79 6.24
C PHE A 112 2.04 13.07 6.79
N CYS A 113 3.27 13.42 6.39
CA CYS A 113 3.98 14.59 6.93
C CYS A 113 4.48 15.55 5.86
N GLU A 114 4.16 15.28 4.59
CA GLU A 114 4.53 16.08 3.41
C GLU A 114 6.04 16.27 3.23
N SER A 115 6.88 15.56 3.99
CA SER A 115 8.34 15.63 3.87
C SER A 115 8.81 14.96 2.59
N PHE A 116 9.86 15.48 1.96
CA PHE A 116 10.43 14.88 0.75
C PHE A 116 10.88 13.44 0.97
N VAL A 117 10.54 12.58 0.02
CA VAL A 117 11.01 11.19 -0.02
C VAL A 117 12.33 11.14 -0.77
N TYR A 118 13.38 10.69 -0.09
CA TYR A 118 14.68 10.43 -0.70
C TYR A 118 14.80 8.97 -1.10
N ILE A 119 15.10 8.71 -2.37
CA ILE A 119 15.47 7.36 -2.82
C ILE A 119 16.92 7.13 -2.43
N VAL A 120 17.16 6.18 -1.54
CA VAL A 120 18.51 5.64 -1.32
C VAL A 120 18.65 4.46 -2.28
N GLY A 121 19.49 4.63 -3.30
CA GLY A 121 19.83 3.59 -4.28
C GLY A 121 20.87 2.61 -3.76
#